data_AF-A0A960RS93-F1
#
_entry.id   AF-A0A960RS93-F1
#
_cell.length_a   1.000
_cell.length_b   1.000
_cell.length_c   1.000
_cell.angle_alpha   90.00
_cell.angle_beta   90.00
_cell.angle_gamma   90.00
#
_symmetry.space_group_name_H-M   'P 1'
#
loop_
_entity.id
_entity.type
_entity.pdbx_description
1 polymer ?
#
loop_
_entity_poly.entity_id
_entity_poly.type
_entity_poly.pdbx_seq_one_letter_code
_entity_poly.pdbx_strand_id
1 'polypeptide(L)' 'TRANDLWHWQICLNAPELSQAYEAMHSLQALLSRVISVRNSHLTYSQSFLVADPSGHQLLISN' A
#
# COMPACT_ATOMS: atom_id res chain seq x y z
N THR A 1 3.48 -18.20 20.85
CA THR A 1 2.48 -17.63 19.93
C THR A 1 1.10 -17.92 20.49
N ARG A 2 0.26 -16.91 20.69
CA ARG A 2 -1.15 -17.06 21.11
C ARG A 2 -1.99 -17.33 19.86
N ALA A 3 -3.15 -17.97 20.02
CA ALA A 3 -4.05 -18.32 18.92
C ALA A 3 -4.60 -17.09 18.13
N ASN A 4 -4.39 -15.88 18.65
CA ASN A 4 -4.78 -14.61 18.03
C ASN A 4 -3.58 -13.80 17.50
N ASP A 5 -2.37 -14.37 17.50
CA ASP A 5 -1.23 -13.75 16.83
C ASP A 5 -1.45 -13.88 15.31
N LEU A 6 -2.11 -12.89 14.71
CA LEU A 6 -2.21 -12.77 13.26
C LEU A 6 -0.84 -12.44 12.71
N TRP A 7 -0.13 -13.48 12.26
CA TRP A 7 1.09 -13.31 11.50
C TRP A 7 0.72 -12.70 10.15
N HIS A 8 0.86 -11.39 10.05
CA HIS A 8 0.64 -10.64 8.82
C HIS A 8 1.98 -10.36 8.15
N TRP A 9 2.12 -10.77 6.90
CA TRP A 9 3.25 -10.42 6.06
C TRP A 9 2.75 -9.45 4.99
N GLN A 10 3.42 -8.31 4.85
CA GLN A 10 3.06 -7.27 3.90
C GLN A 10 4.22 -6.96 2.98
N ILE A 11 3.96 -6.95 1.68
CA ILE A 11 4.90 -6.48 0.67
C ILE A 11 4.72 -4.96 0.54
N CYS A 12 5.83 -4.24 0.69
CA CYS A 12 5.87 -2.79 0.56
C CYS A 12 6.82 -2.41 -0.58
N LEU A 13 6.34 -1.59 -1.51
CA LEU A 13 7.13 -1.03 -2.60
C LEU A 13 7.34 0.46 -2.36
N ASN A 14 8.57 0.91 -2.54
CA ASN A 14 8.90 2.32 -2.47
C ASN A 14 8.75 2.96 -3.85
N ALA A 15 7.96 4.02 -3.93
CA ALA A 15 7.74 4.81 -5.13
C ALA A 15 8.02 6.29 -4.83
N PRO A 16 9.15 6.85 -5.33
CA PRO A 16 9.50 8.25 -5.09
C PRO A 16 8.39 9.23 -5.52
N GLU A 17 7.70 8.90 -6.62
CA GLU A 17 6.62 9.69 -7.22
C GLU A 17 5.27 8.99 -6.99
N LEU A 18 4.82 8.96 -5.73
CA LEU A 18 3.64 8.18 -5.31
C LEU A 18 2.37 8.54 -6.10
N SER A 19 2.16 9.82 -6.42
CA SER A 19 1.01 10.26 -7.22
C SER A 19 1.03 9.69 -8.63
N GLN A 20 2.21 9.63 -9.27
CA GLN A 20 2.34 9.05 -10.61
C GLN A 20 2.09 7.55 -10.58
N ALA A 21 2.59 6.86 -9.55
CA ALA A 21 2.31 5.44 -9.33
C ALA A 21 0.82 5.18 -9.12
N TYR A 22 0.13 6.03 -8.35
CA TYR A 22 -1.32 5.92 -8.13
C TYR A 22 -2.10 6.07 -9.44
N GLU A 23 -1.81 7.10 -10.24
CA GLU A 23 -2.49 7.33 -11.52
C GLU A 23 -2.23 6.18 -12.52
N ALA A 24 -0.99 5.68 -12.58
CA ALA A 24 -0.65 4.54 -13.42
C ALA A 24 -1.47 3.29 -13.02
N MET A 25 -1.57 2.98 -11.73
CA MET A 25 -2.35 1.84 -11.25
C MET A 25 -3.86 2.04 -11.46
N HIS A 26 -4.34 3.27 -11.34
CA HIS A 26 -5.73 3.61 -11.59
C HIS A 26 -6.11 3.40 -13.07
N SER A 27 -5.20 3.78 -13.98
CA SER A 27 -5.39 3.57 -15.42
C SER A 27 -5.43 2.08 -15.82
N LEU A 28 -4.80 1.21 -15.04
CA LEU A 28 -4.74 -0.24 -15.27
C LEU A 28 -5.94 -1.01 -14.68
N GLN A 29 -6.97 -0.31 -14.18
CA GLN A 29 -8.11 -0.91 -13.50
C GLN A 29 -7.72 -1.80 -12.30
N ALA A 30 -6.56 -1.55 -11.70
CA ALA A 30 -6.18 -2.23 -10.48
C ALA A 30 -7.19 -1.88 -9.37
N LEU A 31 -7.49 -2.82 -8.48
CA LEU A 31 -8.37 -2.57 -7.35
C LEU A 31 -7.61 -1.70 -6.34
N LEU A 32 -7.84 -0.39 -6.41
CA LEU A 32 -7.18 0.57 -5.55
C LEU A 32 -8.00 0.83 -4.29
N SER A 33 -7.33 0.71 -3.15
CA SER A 33 -7.77 1.42 -1.95
C SER A 33 -7.36 2.89 -2.06
N ARG A 34 -8.13 3.79 -1.43
CA ARG A 34 -7.87 5.24 -1.43
C ARG A 34 -6.46 5.55 -0.92
N VAL A 35 -5.80 6.58 -1.46
CA VAL A 35 -4.58 7.15 -0.88
C VAL A 35 -4.87 7.67 0.54
N ILE A 36 -4.10 7.20 1.52
CA ILE A 36 -4.23 7.62 2.91
C ILE A 36 -2.95 8.39 3.28
N SER A 37 -3.12 9.59 3.84
CA SER A 37 -2.01 10.29 4.49
C SER A 37 -1.79 9.66 5.87
N VAL A 38 -0.60 9.13 6.10
CA VAL A 38 -0.25 8.48 7.35
C VAL A 38 0.66 9.41 8.13
N ARG A 39 0.14 10.00 9.22
CA ARG A 39 0.97 10.76 10.17
C ARG A 39 1.42 9.82 11.28
N ASN A 40 2.53 9.12 11.05
CA ASN A 40 3.16 8.28 12.06
C ASN A 40 4.66 8.56 12.06
N SER A 41 5.17 9.11 13.17
CA SER A 41 6.58 9.47 13.35
C SER A 41 7.54 8.26 13.37
N HIS A 42 7.01 7.05 13.48
CA HIS A 42 7.78 5.81 13.43
C HIS A 42 7.84 5.17 12.04
N LEU A 43 7.08 5.69 11.07
CA LEU A 43 7.14 5.25 9.68
C LEU A 43 8.11 6.12 8.90
N THR A 44 8.79 5.52 7.92
CA THR A 44 9.72 6.23 7.04
C THR A 44 9.03 7.00 5.92
N TYR A 45 7.72 6.81 5.76
CA TYR A 45 6.89 7.41 4.72
C TYR A 45 5.75 8.25 5.30
N SER A 46 5.26 9.21 4.53
CA SER A 46 4.19 10.14 4.94
C SER A 46 2.88 9.93 4.18
N GLN A 47 2.95 9.24 3.05
CA GLN A 47 1.83 8.94 2.18
C GLN A 47 1.95 7.51 1.67
N SER A 48 0.81 6.84 1.53
CA SER A 48 0.76 5.51 0.94
C SER A 48 -0.64 5.19 0.38
N PHE A 49 -0.71 4.15 -0.44
CA PHE A 49 -1.96 3.52 -0.85
C PHE A 49 -1.78 2.00 -0.95
N LEU A 50 -2.87 1.25 -0.79
CA LEU A 50 -2.87 -0.18 -1.12
C LEU A 50 -3.44 -0.38 -2.52
N VAL A 51 -2.78 -1.24 -3.28
CA VAL A 51 -3.29 -1.78 -4.55
C VAL A 51 -3.47 -3.27 -4.40
N ALA A 52 -4.55 -3.80 -4.95
CA ALA A 52 -4.77 -5.23 -5.05
C ALA A 52 -4.69 -5.68 -6.51
N ASP A 53 -4.07 -6.85 -6.71
CA ASP A 53 -4.12 -7.55 -7.98
C ASP A 53 -5.53 -8.16 -8.21
N PRO A 54 -5.84 -8.67 -9.42
CA PRO A 54 -7.13 -9.30 -9.70
C PRO A 54 -7.46 -10.52 -8.83
N SER A 55 -6.47 -11.15 -8.21
CA SER A 55 -6.65 -12.24 -7.24
C SER A 55 -6.84 -11.77 -5.79
N GLY A 56 -6.80 -10.45 -5.54
CA GLY A 56 -7.04 -9.85 -4.24
C GLY A 56 -5.80 -9.75 -3.33
N HIS A 57 -4.60 -10.08 -3.81
CA HIS A 57 -3.38 -9.88 -3.03
C HIS A 57 -3.05 -8.40 -2.94
N GLN A 58 -2.78 -7.91 -1.73
CA GLN A 58 -2.55 -6.48 -1.47
C GLN A 58 -1.06 -6.15 -1.41
N LEU A 59 -0.71 -5.03 -2.03
CA LEU A 59 0.60 -4.40 -1.98
C LEU A 59 0.45 -3.01 -1.39
N LEU A 60 1.37 -2.63 -0.50
CA LEU A 60 1.50 -1.26 -0.04
C LEU A 60 2.49 -0.52 -0.92
N ILE A 61 2.10 0.66 -1.42
CA ILE A 61 3.00 1.57 -2.13
C ILE A 61 3.16 2.82 -1.26
N SER A 62 4.41 3.20 -0.96
CA SER A 62 4.77 4.33 -0.10
C SER A 62 5.83 5.23 -0.74
N ASN A 63 6.00 6.45 -0.23
CA ASN A 63 7.05 7.39 -0.63
C ASN A 63 8.24 7.48 0.34
#